data_AF-M4V984-F1
#
_entry.id   AF-M4V984-F1
#
_cell.length_a   1.000
_cell.length_b   1.000
_cell.length_c   1.000
_cell.angle_alpha   90.00
_cell.angle_beta   90.00
_cell.angle_gamma   90.00
#
_symmetry.space_group_name_H-M   'P 1'
#
loop_
_entity.id
_entity.type
_entity.pdbx_description
1 polymer ?
#
loop_
_entity_poly.entity_id
_entity_poly.type
_entity_poly.pdbx_seq_one_letter_code
_entity_poly.pdbx_strand_id
1 'polypeptide(L)'
;MLSYRSQFLVLLGWIFIVTALFKVIPEKQVAAVIAGIGFLLWPTLFLVNEFKKSTLNRVHAGLLLLFLVCSALPVFFLRVLNWGVDFNTLSFLGISGPVIHKFSNYFYLMMMASALYFWFQDRKSKQNK
;
A
#
# COMPACT_ATOMS: atom_id res chain seq x y z
N MET A 1 -15.14 -11.13 -6.70
CA MET A 1 -13.90 -10.43 -7.07
C MET A 1 -13.98 -9.00 -6.61
N LEU A 2 -12.93 -8.46 -5.98
CA LEU A 2 -12.85 -7.04 -5.63
C LEU A 2 -12.71 -6.22 -6.92
N SER A 3 -13.64 -5.28 -7.12
CA SER A 3 -13.59 -4.35 -8.25
C SER A 3 -12.49 -3.30 -8.03
N TYR A 4 -11.96 -2.71 -9.10
CA TYR A 4 -10.99 -1.61 -8.97
C TYR A 4 -11.56 -0.40 -8.20
N ARG A 5 -12.88 -0.16 -8.29
CA ARG A 5 -13.57 0.83 -7.44
C ARG A 5 -13.40 0.51 -5.96
N SER A 6 -13.66 -0.74 -5.58
CA SER A 6 -13.54 -1.19 -4.19
C SER A 6 -12.10 -1.06 -3.70
N GLN A 7 -11.13 -1.44 -4.53
CA GLN A 7 -9.71 -1.30 -4.21
C GLN A 7 -9.32 0.17 -4.00
N PHE A 8 -9.71 1.06 -4.91
CA PHE A 8 -9.47 2.50 -4.78
C PHE A 8 -10.06 3.06 -3.48
N LEU A 9 -11.32 2.72 -3.17
CA LEU A 9 -11.99 3.19 -1.95
C LEU A 9 -11.32 2.66 -0.68
N VAL A 10 -10.85 1.40 -0.69
CA VAL A 10 -10.12 0.84 0.45
C VAL A 10 -8.77 1.54 0.62
N LEU A 11 -8.02 1.80 -0.46
CA LEU A 11 -6.76 2.54 -0.39
C LEU A 11 -6.98 3.97 0.14
N LEU A 12 -7.97 4.67 -0.41
CA LEU A 12 -8.33 6.01 0.05
C LEU A 12 -8.75 6.01 1.53
N GLY A 13 -9.60 5.07 1.93
CA GLY A 13 -10.01 4.89 3.32
C GLY A 13 -8.84 4.59 4.26
N TRP A 14 -7.87 3.81 3.80
CA TRP A 14 -6.71 3.43 4.60
C TRP A 14 -5.83 4.64 4.95
N ILE A 15 -5.73 5.65 4.09
CA ILE A 15 -5.03 6.91 4.42
C ILE A 15 -5.63 7.56 5.67
N PHE A 16 -6.96 7.63 5.74
CA PHE A 16 -7.66 8.19 6.89
C PHE A 16 -7.47 7.32 8.14
N ILE A 17 -7.53 6.00 8.00
CA ILE A 17 -7.30 5.07 9.11
C ILE A 17 -5.89 5.24 9.67
N VAL A 18 -4.85 5.25 8.82
CA VAL A 18 -3.46 5.45 9.25
C VAL A 18 -3.30 6.80 9.96
N THR A 19 -3.89 7.86 9.42
CA THR A 19 -3.87 9.19 10.06
C THR A 19 -4.51 9.15 11.46
N ALA A 20 -5.64 8.46 11.61
CA ALA A 20 -6.29 8.26 12.90
C ALA A 20 -5.46 7.41 13.87
N LEU A 21 -4.81 6.34 13.39
CA LEU A 21 -3.92 5.49 14.21
C LEU A 21 -2.80 6.31 14.84
N PHE A 22 -2.10 7.12 14.03
CA PHE A 22 -1.02 7.97 14.52
C PHE A 22 -1.49 9.11 15.43
N LYS A 23 -2.78 9.47 15.39
CA LYS A 23 -3.37 10.47 16.28
C LYS A 23 -3.84 9.87 17.62
N VAL A 24 -4.41 8.67 17.59
CA VAL A 24 -5.06 8.05 18.75
C VAL A 24 -4.09 7.21 19.57
N ILE A 25 -3.15 6.51 18.93
CA ILE A 25 -2.20 5.64 19.62
C ILE A 25 -0.99 6.49 20.08
N PRO A 26 -0.71 6.56 21.40
CA PRO A 26 0.42 7.32 21.93
C PRO A 26 1.75 6.76 21.42
N GLU A 27 1.87 5.43 21.45
CA GLU A 27 3.07 4.71 21.02
C GLU A 27 3.15 4.61 19.50
N LYS A 28 3.97 5.49 18.89
CA LYS A 28 4.13 5.57 17.43
C LYS A 28 4.69 4.29 16.80
N GLN A 29 5.37 3.46 17.58
CA GLN A 29 5.86 2.13 17.16
C GLN A 29 4.68 1.19 16.87
N VAL A 30 3.79 1.04 17.85
CA VAL A 30 2.57 0.23 17.72
C VAL A 30 1.69 0.74 16.58
N ALA A 31 1.49 2.06 16.48
CA ALA A 31 0.73 2.66 15.38
C ALA A 31 1.31 2.32 14.00
N ALA A 32 2.65 2.40 13.86
CA ALA A 32 3.35 2.10 12.62
C ALA A 32 3.24 0.61 12.23
N VAL A 33 3.30 -0.31 13.20
CA VAL A 33 3.15 -1.74 12.94
C VAL A 33 1.73 -2.08 12.51
N ILE A 34 0.71 -1.55 13.18
CA ILE A 34 -0.69 -1.74 12.79
C ILE A 34 -0.94 -1.18 11.38
N ALA A 35 -0.44 0.03 11.09
CA ALA A 35 -0.50 0.62 9.76
C ALA A 35 0.20 -0.25 8.71
N GLY A 36 1.39 -0.75 9.04
CA GLY A 36 2.20 -1.63 8.19
C GLY A 36 1.51 -2.96 7.87
N ILE A 37 0.80 -3.57 8.83
CA ILE A 37 0.00 -4.78 8.59
C ILE A 37 -1.05 -4.53 7.50
N GLY A 38 -1.74 -3.39 7.52
CA GLY A 38 -2.70 -3.08 6.46
C GLY A 38 -2.04 -2.74 5.12
N PHE A 39 -0.89 -2.08 5.13
CA PHE A 39 -0.08 -1.86 3.92
C PHE A 39 0.46 -3.17 3.33
N LEU A 40 0.58 -4.25 4.09
CA LEU A 40 0.88 -5.58 3.56
C LEU A 40 -0.41 -6.29 3.12
N LEU A 41 -1.42 -6.31 3.98
CA LEU A 41 -2.66 -7.07 3.78
C LEU A 41 -3.42 -6.62 2.53
N TRP A 42 -3.71 -5.32 2.38
CA TRP A 42 -4.58 -4.84 1.29
C TRP A 42 -3.97 -5.07 -0.09
N PRO A 43 -2.71 -4.67 -0.36
CA PRO A 43 -2.09 -4.93 -1.66
C PRO A 43 -1.95 -6.43 -1.95
N THR A 44 -1.66 -7.26 -0.95
CA THR A 44 -1.63 -8.73 -1.13
C THR A 44 -3.00 -9.27 -1.52
N LEU A 45 -4.09 -8.85 -0.86
CA LEU A 45 -5.45 -9.26 -1.22
C LEU A 45 -5.83 -8.80 -2.63
N PHE A 46 -5.44 -7.58 -3.02
CA PHE A 46 -5.68 -7.07 -4.37
C PHE A 46 -4.91 -7.83 -5.42
N LEU A 47 -3.66 -8.18 -5.14
CA LEU A 47 -2.79 -8.95 -6.02
C LEU A 47 -3.32 -10.37 -6.22
N VAL A 48 -3.72 -11.06 -5.13
CA VAL A 48 -4.36 -12.37 -5.20
C VAL A 48 -5.67 -12.30 -6.01
N ASN A 49 -6.46 -11.25 -5.82
CA ASN A 49 -7.68 -11.03 -6.62
C ASN A 49 -7.36 -10.76 -8.10
N GLU A 50 -6.24 -10.09 -8.40
CA GLU A 50 -5.78 -9.83 -9.78
C GLU A 50 -5.36 -11.13 -10.47
N PHE A 51 -4.67 -12.02 -9.78
CA PHE A 51 -4.32 -13.36 -10.30
C PHE A 51 -5.51 -14.29 -10.48
N LYS A 52 -6.62 -14.06 -9.77
CA LYS A 52 -7.87 -14.82 -9.93
C LYS A 52 -8.73 -14.33 -11.10
N LYS A 53 -8.38 -13.22 -11.76
CA LYS A 53 -9.12 -12.73 -12.94
C LYS A 53 -8.80 -13.58 -14.17
N SER A 54 -9.77 -13.72 -15.08
CA SER A 54 -9.56 -14.35 -16.39
C SER A 54 -8.53 -13.60 -17.24
N THR A 55 -8.35 -12.31 -16.99
CA THR A 55 -7.38 -11.46 -17.67
C THR A 55 -6.63 -10.64 -16.62
N LEU A 56 -5.34 -10.96 -16.47
CA LEU A 56 -4.46 -10.28 -15.53
C LEU A 56 -4.09 -8.88 -16.04
N ASN A 57 -4.37 -7.85 -15.25
CA ASN A 57 -3.84 -6.53 -15.52
C ASN A 57 -2.39 -6.42 -15.03
N ARG A 58 -1.44 -6.65 -15.95
CA ARG A 58 0.00 -6.68 -15.63
C ARG A 58 0.53 -5.38 -15.02
N VAL A 59 0.01 -4.22 -15.46
CA VAL A 59 0.43 -2.91 -14.94
C VAL A 59 0.01 -2.77 -13.49
N HIS A 60 -1.27 -3.02 -13.19
CA HIS A 60 -1.77 -2.93 -11.82
C HIS A 60 -1.09 -3.95 -10.90
N ALA A 61 -0.99 -5.21 -11.33
CA ALA A 61 -0.31 -6.27 -10.57
C ALA A 61 1.17 -5.94 -10.31
N GLY A 62 1.87 -5.38 -11.30
CA GLY A 62 3.26 -4.95 -11.17
C GLY A 62 3.44 -3.82 -10.15
N LEU A 63 2.53 -2.84 -10.12
CA LEU A 63 2.56 -1.76 -9.12
C LEU A 63 2.26 -2.26 -7.70
N LEU A 64 1.32 -3.20 -7.54
CA LEU A 64 1.05 -3.86 -6.25
C LEU A 64 2.29 -4.60 -5.74
N LEU A 65 2.95 -5.38 -6.61
CA LEU A 65 4.18 -6.10 -6.28
C LEU A 65 5.33 -5.15 -5.93
N LEU A 66 5.51 -4.10 -6.73
CA LEU A 66 6.55 -3.08 -6.50
C LEU A 66 6.37 -2.43 -5.12
N PHE A 67 5.14 -2.04 -4.76
CA PHE A 67 4.86 -1.48 -3.45
C PHE A 67 5.12 -2.47 -2.31
N LEU A 68 4.70 -3.73 -2.47
CA LEU A 68 4.90 -4.76 -1.44
C LEU A 68 6.39 -5.00 -1.20
N VAL A 69 7.16 -5.27 -2.26
CA VAL A 69 8.55 -5.72 -2.15
C VAL A 69 9.51 -4.56 -1.90
N CYS A 70 9.33 -3.42 -2.57
CA CYS A 70 10.27 -2.30 -2.49
C CYS A 70 9.90 -1.26 -1.43
N SER A 71 8.76 -1.39 -0.76
CA SER A 71 8.27 -0.39 0.20
C SER A 71 7.68 -1.02 1.46
N ALA A 72 6.54 -1.70 1.38
CA ALA A 72 5.81 -2.16 2.55
C ALA A 72 6.60 -3.18 3.38
N LEU A 73 7.19 -4.19 2.74
CA LEU A 73 8.00 -5.21 3.43
C LEU A 73 9.26 -4.60 4.07
N PRO A 74 10.13 -3.86 3.36
CA PRO A 74 11.32 -3.25 3.97
C PRO A 74 10.99 -2.35 5.16
N VAL A 75 9.99 -1.46 5.02
CA VAL A 75 9.61 -0.52 6.09
C VAL A 75 9.03 -1.26 7.29
N PHE A 76 8.19 -2.27 7.06
CA PHE A 76 7.61 -3.07 8.12
C PHE A 76 8.69 -3.85 8.89
N PHE A 77 9.57 -4.56 8.17
CA PHE A 77 10.65 -5.31 8.81
C PHE A 77 11.63 -4.40 9.57
N LEU A 78 12.03 -3.26 8.99
CA LEU A 78 12.83 -2.27 9.69
C LEU A 78 12.19 -1.87 11.01
N ARG A 79 10.87 -1.66 11.01
CA ARG A 79 10.15 -1.23 12.20
C ARG A 79 10.03 -2.31 13.26
N VAL A 80 9.76 -3.54 12.85
CA VAL A 80 9.61 -4.68 13.78
C VAL A 80 10.95 -5.10 14.37
N LEU A 81 12.01 -5.15 13.54
CA LEU A 81 13.33 -5.62 13.97
C LEU A 81 14.10 -4.61 14.82
N ASN A 82 13.78 -3.31 14.71
CA ASN A 82 14.41 -2.24 15.49
C ASN A 82 13.43 -1.64 16.50
N TRP A 83 12.79 -2.51 17.29
CA TRP A 83 11.86 -2.07 18.34
C TRP A 83 12.55 -1.17 19.36
N GLY A 84 11.86 -0.14 19.86
CA GLY A 84 12.44 0.83 20.78
C GLY A 84 13.32 1.91 20.12
N VAL A 85 13.71 1.76 18.86
CA VAL A 85 14.54 2.75 18.14
C VAL A 85 13.66 3.80 17.45
N ASP A 86 14.11 5.05 17.42
CA ASP A 86 13.46 6.11 16.64
C ASP A 86 13.56 5.76 15.14
N PHE A 87 12.44 5.86 14.44
CA PHE A 87 12.40 5.58 13.00
C PHE A 87 13.31 6.52 12.21
N ASN A 88 13.49 7.76 12.67
CA ASN A 88 14.32 8.76 11.98
C ASN A 88 15.81 8.41 11.97
N THR A 89 16.25 7.58 12.92
CA THR A 89 17.65 7.14 13.02
C THR A 89 17.90 5.82 12.29
N LEU A 90 16.86 5.16 11.80
CA LEU A 90 17.00 3.91 11.06
C LEU A 90 17.44 4.16 9.61
N SER A 91 18.21 3.21 9.08
CA SER A 91 18.53 3.14 7.66
C SER A 91 18.45 1.71 7.16
N PHE A 92 18.17 1.55 5.88
CA PHE A 92 18.16 0.27 5.19
C PHE A 92 19.02 0.38 3.94
N LEU A 93 20.06 -0.46 3.85
CA LEU A 93 21.05 -0.42 2.78
C LEU A 93 21.63 0.99 2.56
N GLY A 94 21.85 1.75 3.65
CA GLY A 94 22.37 3.12 3.62
C GLY A 94 21.35 4.21 3.30
N ILE A 95 20.09 3.87 3.02
CA ILE A 95 19.01 4.84 2.78
C ILE A 95 18.26 5.08 4.10
N SER A 96 18.06 6.34 4.48
CA SER A 96 17.37 6.67 5.73
C SER A 96 15.88 6.27 5.71
N GLY A 97 15.36 5.87 6.86
CA GLY A 97 13.95 5.49 7.06
C GLY A 97 12.96 6.52 6.51
N PRO A 98 13.12 7.84 6.80
CA PRO A 98 12.25 8.87 6.25
C PRO A 98 12.23 8.94 4.72
N VAL A 99 13.38 8.71 4.07
CA VAL A 99 13.47 8.71 2.61
C VAL A 99 12.73 7.50 2.03
N ILE A 100 12.93 6.31 2.60
CA ILE A 100 12.21 5.09 2.20
C ILE A 100 10.71 5.27 2.37
N HIS A 101 10.28 5.86 3.49
CA HIS A 101 8.88 6.15 3.76
C HIS A 101 8.30 7.15 2.74
N LYS A 102 9.06 8.18 2.35
CA LYS A 102 8.64 9.12 1.29
C LYS A 102 8.46 8.42 -0.07
N PHE A 103 9.39 7.54 -0.44
CA PHE A 103 9.24 6.72 -1.66
C PHE A 103 8.03 5.77 -1.57
N SER A 104 7.79 5.19 -0.40
CA SER A 104 6.65 4.33 -0.12
C SER A 104 5.32 5.06 -0.40
N ASN A 105 5.23 6.34 -0.04
CA ASN A 105 4.06 7.17 -0.34
C ASN A 105 3.84 7.34 -1.85
N TYR A 106 4.89 7.54 -2.65
CA TYR A 106 4.76 7.63 -4.11
C TYR A 106 4.24 6.33 -4.72
N PHE A 107 4.81 5.19 -4.33
CA PHE A 107 4.31 3.89 -4.78
C PHE A 107 2.86 3.64 -4.35
N TYR A 108 2.48 4.07 -3.15
CA TYR A 108 1.10 4.01 -2.69
C TYR A 108 0.14 4.80 -3.59
N LEU A 109 0.51 6.04 -3.92
CA LEU A 109 -0.26 6.88 -4.82
C LEU A 109 -0.34 6.29 -6.24
N MET A 110 0.73 5.67 -6.74
CA MET A 110 0.73 5.00 -8.04
C MET A 110 -0.24 3.80 -8.07
N MET A 111 -0.26 2.97 -7.03
CA MET A 111 -1.25 1.88 -6.91
C MET A 111 -2.68 2.45 -6.90
N MET A 112 -2.93 3.49 -6.12
CA MET A 112 -4.24 4.14 -6.03
C MET A 112 -4.67 4.73 -7.37
N ALA A 113 -3.77 5.43 -8.07
CA ALA A 113 -4.01 5.98 -9.41
C ALA A 113 -4.31 4.88 -10.43
N SER A 114 -3.59 3.76 -10.38
CA SER A 114 -3.85 2.63 -11.28
C SER A 114 -5.22 1.98 -11.03
N ALA A 115 -5.63 1.82 -9.76
CA ALA A 115 -6.97 1.34 -9.43
C ALA A 115 -8.06 2.31 -9.92
N LEU A 116 -7.84 3.61 -9.79
CA LEU A 116 -8.76 4.63 -10.33
C LEU A 116 -8.86 4.56 -11.85
N TYR A 117 -7.73 4.48 -12.54
CA TYR A 117 -7.67 4.39 -14.01
C TYR A 117 -8.42 3.17 -14.54
N PHE A 118 -8.16 1.98 -14.00
CA PHE A 118 -8.82 0.76 -14.45
C PHE A 118 -10.29 0.68 -14.02
N TRP A 119 -10.69 1.34 -12.94
CA TRP A 119 -12.11 1.54 -12.64
C TRP A 119 -12.82 2.32 -13.75
N PHE A 120 -12.24 3.41 -14.25
CA PHE A 120 -12.85 4.17 -15.35
C PHE A 120 -12.84 3.42 -16.67
N GLN A 121 -11.79 2.63 -16.97
CA GLN A 121 -11.77 1.77 -18.15
C GLN A 121 -12.89 0.71 -18.12
N ASP A 122 -13.05 0.01 -16.99
CA ASP A 122 -14.09 -1.00 -16.82
C ASP A 122 -15.50 -0.41 -17.02
N ARG A 123 -15.71 0.85 -16.62
CA ARG A 123 -16.98 1.56 -16.86
C ARG A 123 -17.22 1.86 -18.34
N LYS A 124 -16.21 2.39 -19.05
CA LYS A 124 -16.33 2.69 -20.49
C LYS A 124 -16.61 1.43 -21.30
N SER A 125 -15.93 0.32 -20.99
CA SER A 125 -16.15 -0.95 -21.67
C SER A 125 -17.59 -1.49 -21.50
N LYS A 126 -18.22 -1.23 -20.35
CA LYS A 126 -19.61 -1.63 -20.08
C LYS A 126 -20.67 -0.72 -20.70
N GLN A 127 -20.35 0.53 -21.00
CA GLN A 127 -21.28 1.46 -21.68
C GLN A 127 -21.32 1.25 -23.19
N ASN A 128 -20.26 0.69 -23.76
CA ASN A 128 -20.13 0.41 -25.20
C ASN A 128 -20.58 -1.02 -25.57
N LYS A 129 -21.21 -1.75 -24.65
CA LYS A 129 -21.81 -3.07 -24.85
C LYS A 129 -23.30 -2.98 -24.57
#